data_AF-F2KTA7-F1
#
_entry.id   AF-F2KTA7-F1
#
_cell.length_a   1.000
_cell.length_b   1.000
_cell.length_c   1.000
_cell.angle_alpha   90.00
_cell.angle_beta   90.00
_cell.angle_gamma   90.00
#
_symmetry.space_group_name_H-M   'P 1'
#
loop_
_entity.id
_entity.type
_entity.pdbx_description
1 polymer ?
#
loop_
_entity_poly.entity_id
_entity_poly.type
_entity_poly.pdbx_seq_one_letter_code
_entity_poly.pdbx_strand_id
1 'polypeptide(L)'
;MTKTKEAKEKGRIEISYEEVRTLLDLPQEPKLPKYASLLINLANRFSHGTRPKTVGQMTELIKEFKKDGGWTYEEWKDWYTRKYPNTIKLATNKVHNMLENFKKVLDELDEEIVRRWVEDLVLIKTYEGLVLQEAILKKVAEELNSTYRLATPDEESKGIDGVLIIDNKEVPVSIKPKTYLDQEQHLTEELKGHLIVYKKVKDKKKIVIDYSRLLR
;
A
#
# COMPACT_ATOMS: atom_id res chain seq x y z
N MET A 1 24.77 34.69 5.16
CA MET A 1 23.80 33.75 5.77
C MET A 1 23.35 32.82 4.66
N THR A 2 23.57 31.51 4.61
CA THR A 2 24.18 30.55 5.54
C THR A 2 24.60 29.38 4.65
N LYS A 3 25.90 29.18 4.39
CA LYS A 3 26.40 27.93 3.80
C LYS A 3 26.57 26.97 4.96
N THR A 4 25.55 26.18 5.24
CA THR A 4 25.62 25.14 6.28
C THR A 4 26.55 24.04 5.75
N LYS A 5 27.72 23.93 6.39
CA LYS A 5 28.61 22.77 6.26
C LYS A 5 27.84 21.53 6.70
N GLU A 6 27.55 20.63 5.76
CA GLU A 6 27.24 19.25 6.10
C GLU A 6 28.49 18.63 6.72
N ALA A 7 28.46 18.39 8.03
CA ALA A 7 29.39 17.49 8.66
C ALA A 7 29.09 16.09 8.09
N LYS A 8 29.94 15.59 7.19
CA LYS A 8 29.88 14.19 6.75
C LYS A 8 29.99 13.30 7.98
N GLU A 9 28.91 12.63 8.33
CA GLU A 9 28.89 11.62 9.39
C GLU A 9 29.95 10.55 9.06
N LYS A 10 30.89 10.31 9.98
CA LYS A 10 31.97 9.34 9.78
C LYS A 10 31.36 7.95 9.54
N GLY A 11 31.66 7.34 8.41
CA GLY A 11 31.13 6.03 8.02
C GLY A 11 29.90 6.06 7.09
N ARG A 12 29.46 7.25 6.66
CA ARG A 12 28.38 7.39 5.65
C ARG A 12 28.97 7.64 4.26
N ILE A 13 28.55 6.83 3.30
CA ILE A 13 28.85 6.98 1.87
C ILE A 13 27.52 7.05 1.13
N GLU A 14 27.42 7.96 0.18
CA GLU A 14 26.29 8.07 -0.74
C GLU A 14 26.81 7.73 -2.14
N ILE A 15 26.23 6.70 -2.75
CA ILE A 15 26.51 6.29 -4.12
C ILE A 15 25.24 6.46 -4.93
N SER A 16 25.36 6.90 -6.19
CA SER A 16 24.20 7.07 -7.05
C SER A 16 23.70 5.70 -7.53
N TYR A 17 22.43 5.65 -7.96
CA TYR A 17 21.92 4.43 -8.58
C TYR A 17 22.68 4.05 -9.85
N GLU A 18 23.10 5.03 -10.64
CA GLU A 18 23.92 4.81 -11.84
C GLU A 18 25.30 4.22 -11.51
N GLU A 19 25.92 4.70 -10.43
CA GLU A 19 27.19 4.16 -9.93
C GLU A 19 27.03 2.69 -9.51
N VAL A 20 25.97 2.35 -8.78
CA VAL A 20 25.67 0.95 -8.41
C VAL A 20 25.53 0.07 -9.66
N ARG A 21 24.81 0.52 -10.69
CA ARG A 21 24.64 -0.26 -11.93
C ARG A 21 25.94 -0.47 -12.67
N THR A 22 26.81 0.55 -12.67
CA THR A 22 28.15 0.49 -13.25
C THR A 22 29.02 -0.51 -12.48
N LEU A 23 29.02 -0.46 -11.15
CA LEU A 23 29.79 -1.40 -10.30
C LEU A 23 29.33 -2.85 -10.44
N LEU A 24 28.08 -3.07 -10.86
CA LEU A 24 27.49 -4.39 -11.09
C LEU A 24 27.51 -4.83 -12.56
N ASP A 25 28.12 -4.04 -13.44
CA ASP A 25 28.17 -4.28 -14.90
C ASP A 25 26.79 -4.61 -15.50
N LEU A 26 25.74 -3.88 -15.07
CA LEU A 26 24.37 -4.13 -15.51
C LEU A 26 24.09 -3.52 -16.89
N PRO A 27 23.23 -4.17 -17.71
CA PRO A 27 22.81 -3.60 -19.00
C PRO A 27 22.03 -2.31 -18.80
N GLN A 28 21.84 -1.53 -19.88
CA GLN A 28 20.99 -0.34 -19.82
C GLN A 28 19.57 -0.68 -19.42
N GLU A 29 18.91 0.25 -18.73
CA GLU A 29 17.51 0.11 -18.35
C GLU A 29 16.59 0.09 -19.56
N PRO A 30 15.46 -0.63 -19.49
CA PRO A 30 14.44 -0.56 -20.51
C PRO A 30 13.87 0.87 -20.57
N LYS A 31 13.91 1.48 -21.77
CA LYS A 31 13.23 2.75 -22.03
C LYS A 31 11.74 2.50 -22.11
N LEU A 32 10.99 3.06 -21.16
CA LEU A 32 9.54 2.94 -21.09
C LEU A 32 8.86 4.30 -21.35
N PRO A 33 7.71 4.33 -22.03
CA PRO A 33 6.88 5.53 -22.12
C PRO A 33 6.48 6.06 -20.74
N LYS A 34 6.12 7.34 -20.67
CA LYS A 34 5.60 7.95 -19.45
C LYS A 34 4.41 7.14 -18.91
N TYR A 35 4.39 6.90 -17.61
CA TYR A 35 3.38 6.10 -16.88
C TYR A 35 3.32 4.60 -17.20
N ALA A 36 4.07 4.08 -18.17
CA ALA A 36 4.01 2.67 -18.54
C ALA A 36 4.40 1.73 -17.40
N SER A 37 5.37 2.12 -16.56
CA SER A 37 5.77 1.32 -15.39
C SER A 37 4.62 1.11 -14.40
N LEU A 38 3.75 2.10 -14.19
CA LEU A 38 2.58 1.99 -13.30
C LEU A 38 1.59 0.96 -13.83
N LEU A 39 1.30 1.00 -15.13
CA LEU A 39 0.39 0.06 -15.78
C LEU A 39 0.96 -1.37 -15.78
N ILE A 40 2.24 -1.53 -16.10
CA ILE A 40 2.93 -2.83 -16.08
C ILE A 40 2.93 -3.43 -14.66
N ASN A 41 3.25 -2.62 -13.65
CA ASN A 41 3.24 -3.07 -12.25
C ASN A 41 1.84 -3.46 -11.78
N LEU A 42 0.82 -2.67 -12.14
CA LEU A 42 -0.57 -2.97 -11.86
C LEU A 42 -1.00 -4.29 -12.53
N ALA A 43 -0.68 -4.45 -13.82
CA ALA A 43 -0.99 -5.65 -14.58
C ALA A 43 -0.29 -6.88 -14.01
N ASN A 44 0.97 -6.75 -13.60
CA ASN A 44 1.71 -7.83 -12.94
C ASN A 44 1.10 -8.20 -11.58
N ARG A 45 0.66 -7.22 -10.79
CA ARG A 45 0.00 -7.45 -9.49
C ARG A 45 -1.22 -8.34 -9.64
N PHE A 46 -2.09 -8.09 -10.62
CA PHE A 46 -3.29 -8.89 -10.84
C PHE A 46 -3.05 -10.19 -11.61
N SER A 47 -2.19 -10.19 -12.63
CA SER A 47 -1.87 -11.41 -13.41
C SER A 47 -0.97 -12.40 -12.66
N HIS A 48 -0.29 -11.92 -11.60
CA HIS A 48 0.70 -12.68 -10.86
C HIS A 48 1.84 -13.19 -11.76
N GLY A 49 2.22 -12.37 -12.75
CA GLY A 49 3.21 -12.68 -13.78
C GLY A 49 4.57 -13.06 -13.21
N THR A 50 5.04 -12.35 -12.19
CA THR A 50 6.35 -12.59 -11.57
C THR A 50 6.27 -13.19 -10.16
N ARG A 51 5.15 -13.83 -9.79
CA ARG A 51 5.08 -14.58 -8.53
C ARG A 51 6.02 -15.80 -8.57
N PRO A 52 6.46 -16.33 -7.42
CA PRO A 52 7.37 -17.47 -7.40
C PRO A 52 6.85 -18.72 -8.11
N LYS A 53 5.54 -18.94 -8.15
CA LYS A 53 4.93 -20.01 -8.95
C LYS A 53 5.18 -19.89 -10.46
N THR A 54 5.50 -18.70 -10.95
CA THR A 54 5.80 -18.43 -12.35
C THR A 54 7.31 -18.34 -12.57
N VAL A 55 8.01 -17.53 -11.76
CA VAL A 55 9.42 -17.21 -12.00
C VAL A 55 10.42 -17.95 -11.12
N GLY A 56 9.95 -18.68 -10.11
CA GLY A 56 10.78 -19.23 -9.04
C GLY A 56 11.01 -18.23 -7.90
N GLN A 57 11.55 -18.71 -6.79
CA GLN A 57 11.86 -17.88 -5.62
C GLN A 57 13.21 -17.16 -5.83
N MET A 58 13.18 -15.92 -6.31
CA MET A 58 14.39 -15.17 -6.73
C MET A 58 15.50 -15.15 -5.66
N THR A 59 15.12 -14.99 -4.38
CA THR A 59 16.07 -14.97 -3.26
C THR A 59 16.78 -16.31 -3.05
N GLU A 60 16.11 -17.43 -3.26
CA GLU A 60 16.73 -18.74 -3.15
C GLU A 60 17.56 -19.07 -4.40
N LEU A 61 17.06 -18.68 -5.57
CA LEU A 61 17.77 -18.88 -6.84
C LEU A 61 19.08 -18.09 -6.90
N ILE A 62 19.12 -16.85 -6.43
CA ILE A 62 20.37 -16.07 -6.43
C ILE A 62 21.42 -16.63 -5.45
N LYS A 63 20.97 -17.26 -4.34
CA LYS A 63 21.86 -17.97 -3.41
C LYS A 63 22.41 -19.25 -4.04
N GLU A 64 21.56 -19.99 -4.74
CA GLU A 64 21.96 -21.20 -5.46
C GLU A 64 22.98 -20.88 -6.56
N PHE A 65 22.71 -19.88 -7.39
CA PHE A 65 23.64 -19.38 -8.41
C PHE A 65 25.03 -19.04 -7.83
N LYS A 66 25.08 -18.38 -6.67
CA LYS A 66 26.35 -18.08 -5.99
C LYS A 66 27.07 -19.33 -5.48
N LYS A 67 26.32 -20.34 -4.98
CA LYS A 67 26.89 -21.62 -4.55
C LYS A 67 27.46 -22.41 -5.74
N ASP A 68 26.83 -22.26 -6.90
CA ASP A 68 27.29 -22.84 -8.17
C ASP A 68 28.49 -22.08 -8.78
N GLY A 69 29.01 -21.07 -8.08
CA GLY A 69 30.22 -20.33 -8.47
C GLY A 69 29.98 -19.13 -9.39
N GLY A 70 28.72 -18.70 -9.57
CA GLY A 70 28.39 -17.55 -10.41
C GLY A 70 28.58 -16.19 -9.72
N TRP A 71 29.03 -15.19 -10.48
CA TRP A 71 29.40 -13.87 -9.95
C TRP A 71 28.87 -12.69 -10.76
N THR A 72 28.69 -12.84 -12.08
CA THR A 72 28.33 -11.74 -12.99
C THR A 72 26.86 -11.80 -13.42
N TYR A 73 26.37 -10.68 -13.95
CA TYR A 73 25.01 -10.60 -14.50
C TYR A 73 24.80 -11.52 -15.72
N GLU A 74 25.77 -11.61 -16.64
CA GLU A 74 25.63 -12.47 -17.81
C GLU A 74 25.62 -13.96 -17.42
N GLU A 75 26.45 -14.37 -16.46
CA GLU A 75 26.39 -15.72 -15.89
C GLU A 75 25.04 -16.00 -15.22
N TRP A 76 24.49 -15.02 -14.48
CA TRP A 76 23.17 -15.15 -13.86
C TRP A 76 22.07 -15.37 -14.90
N LYS A 77 22.09 -14.57 -15.97
CA LYS A 77 21.14 -14.66 -17.08
C LYS A 77 21.21 -16.03 -17.76
N ASP A 78 22.41 -16.53 -18.06
CA ASP A 78 22.59 -17.85 -18.67
C ASP A 78 22.19 -18.99 -17.73
N TRP A 79 22.59 -18.92 -16.46
CA TRP A 79 22.23 -19.91 -15.44
C TRP A 79 20.70 -19.97 -15.25
N TYR A 80 20.06 -18.82 -15.11
CA TYR A 80 18.62 -18.73 -14.89
C TYR A 80 17.84 -19.20 -16.12
N THR A 81 18.19 -18.74 -17.32
CA THR A 81 17.48 -19.12 -18.55
C THR A 81 17.66 -20.59 -18.89
N ARG A 82 18.80 -21.21 -18.57
CA ARG A 82 18.98 -22.66 -18.71
C ARG A 82 18.06 -23.45 -17.78
N LYS A 83 17.92 -23.00 -16.53
CA LYS A 83 17.05 -23.64 -15.53
C LYS A 83 15.56 -23.36 -15.75
N TYR A 84 15.23 -22.20 -16.34
CA TYR A 84 13.89 -21.68 -16.52
C TYR A 84 13.65 -21.12 -17.95
N PRO A 85 13.75 -21.95 -19.01
CA PRO A 85 13.86 -21.48 -20.41
C PRO A 85 12.65 -20.70 -20.92
N ASN A 86 11.44 -21.04 -20.46
CA ASN A 86 10.20 -20.42 -20.94
C ASN A 86 9.63 -19.38 -19.98
N THR A 87 10.27 -19.17 -18.84
CA THR A 87 9.69 -18.45 -17.71
C THR A 87 9.54 -16.97 -17.98
N ILE A 88 10.53 -16.33 -18.63
CA ILE A 88 10.42 -14.92 -19.02
C ILE A 88 9.25 -14.74 -19.99
N LYS A 89 9.15 -15.56 -21.03
CA LYS A 89 8.03 -15.53 -21.99
C LYS A 89 6.68 -15.73 -21.30
N LEU A 90 6.59 -16.68 -20.37
CA LEU A 90 5.36 -16.94 -19.61
C LEU A 90 4.96 -15.74 -18.74
N ALA A 91 5.90 -15.15 -18.02
CA ALA A 91 5.66 -13.96 -17.21
C ALA A 91 5.24 -12.78 -18.10
N THR A 92 5.94 -12.55 -19.22
CA THR A 92 5.59 -11.52 -20.21
C THR A 92 4.17 -11.69 -20.72
N ASN A 93 3.78 -12.90 -21.14
CA ASN A 93 2.43 -13.16 -21.65
C ASN A 93 1.35 -12.90 -20.60
N LYS A 94 1.58 -13.28 -19.34
CA LYS A 94 0.63 -13.01 -18.24
C LYS A 94 0.42 -11.52 -18.02
N VAL A 95 1.51 -10.76 -17.97
CA VAL A 95 1.45 -9.29 -17.77
C VAL A 95 0.79 -8.62 -18.98
N HIS A 96 1.20 -9.00 -20.19
CA HIS A 96 0.67 -8.45 -21.44
C HIS A 96 -0.83 -8.72 -21.59
N ASN A 97 -1.29 -9.94 -21.33
CA ASN A 97 -2.72 -10.26 -21.39
C ASN A 97 -3.55 -9.42 -20.41
N MET A 98 -3.01 -9.07 -19.24
CA MET A 98 -3.69 -8.19 -18.31
C MET A 98 -3.69 -6.73 -18.78
N LEU A 99 -2.64 -6.26 -19.46
CA LEU A 99 -2.64 -4.95 -20.10
C LEU A 99 -3.72 -4.87 -21.20
N GLU A 100 -3.90 -5.92 -22.00
CA GLU A 100 -4.99 -5.98 -23.00
C GLU A 100 -6.38 -5.96 -22.34
N ASN A 101 -6.54 -6.59 -21.17
CA ASN A 101 -7.79 -6.49 -20.40
C ASN A 101 -8.02 -5.07 -19.88
N PHE A 102 -6.98 -4.39 -19.39
CA PHE A 102 -7.12 -2.98 -18.98
C PHE A 102 -7.47 -2.08 -20.16
N LYS A 103 -6.90 -2.32 -21.34
CA LYS A 103 -7.25 -1.57 -22.55
C LYS A 103 -8.75 -1.66 -22.85
N LYS A 104 -9.31 -2.87 -22.81
CA LYS A 104 -10.76 -3.07 -22.99
C LYS A 104 -11.59 -2.33 -21.95
N VAL A 105 -11.17 -2.36 -20.68
CA VAL A 105 -11.86 -1.61 -19.62
C VAL A 105 -11.76 -0.10 -19.86
N LEU A 106 -10.60 0.41 -20.28
CA LEU A 106 -10.42 1.83 -20.60
C LEU A 106 -11.32 2.26 -21.76
N ASP A 107 -11.54 1.40 -22.75
CA ASP A 107 -12.47 1.67 -23.86
C ASP A 107 -13.93 1.75 -23.39
N GLU A 108 -14.28 1.12 -22.26
CA GLU A 108 -15.61 1.18 -21.62
C GLU A 108 -15.77 2.38 -20.66
N LEU A 109 -14.68 3.05 -20.26
CA LEU A 109 -14.73 4.17 -19.34
C LEU A 109 -15.00 5.48 -20.07
N ASP A 110 -16.15 6.09 -19.79
CA ASP A 110 -16.48 7.45 -20.20
C ASP A 110 -16.39 8.44 -19.02
N GLU A 111 -16.48 9.73 -19.35
CA GLU A 111 -16.44 10.82 -18.37
C GLU A 111 -17.54 10.67 -17.30
N GLU A 112 -18.69 10.14 -17.69
CA GLU A 112 -19.87 10.01 -16.85
C GLU A 112 -19.69 8.88 -15.81
N ILE A 113 -19.08 7.75 -16.16
CA ILE A 113 -18.65 6.71 -15.21
C ILE A 113 -17.62 7.28 -14.23
N VAL A 114 -16.64 8.05 -14.72
CA VAL A 114 -15.61 8.67 -13.87
C VAL A 114 -16.26 9.68 -12.92
N ARG A 115 -17.17 10.53 -13.41
CA ARG A 115 -17.91 11.50 -12.59
C ARG A 115 -18.65 10.81 -11.45
N ARG A 116 -19.41 9.74 -11.73
CA ARG A 116 -20.12 8.98 -10.69
C ARG A 116 -19.18 8.38 -9.65
N TRP A 117 -18.02 7.86 -10.08
CA TRP A 117 -17.02 7.35 -9.15
C TRP A 117 -16.45 8.46 -8.26
N VAL A 118 -16.18 9.65 -8.82
CA VAL A 118 -15.72 10.82 -8.06
C VAL A 118 -16.80 11.30 -7.09
N GLU A 119 -18.06 11.40 -7.51
CA GLU A 119 -19.18 11.80 -6.65
C GLU A 119 -19.40 10.81 -5.50
N ASP A 120 -19.35 9.50 -5.77
CA ASP A 120 -19.42 8.48 -4.73
C ASP A 120 -18.25 8.63 -3.73
N LEU A 121 -17.03 8.86 -4.23
CA LEU A 121 -15.87 9.05 -3.37
C LEU A 121 -15.98 10.32 -2.51
N VAL A 122 -16.34 11.45 -3.11
CA VAL A 122 -16.30 12.78 -2.48
C VAL A 122 -17.52 13.03 -1.61
N LEU A 123 -18.72 12.63 -2.04
CA LEU A 123 -19.97 12.95 -1.34
C LEU A 123 -20.40 11.79 -0.46
N ILE A 124 -20.60 10.60 -1.06
CA ILE A 124 -21.23 9.48 -0.37
C ILE A 124 -20.28 8.88 0.65
N LYS A 125 -19.07 8.48 0.23
CA LYS A 125 -18.09 7.84 1.11
C LYS A 125 -17.55 8.79 2.18
N THR A 126 -17.42 10.08 1.89
CA THR A 126 -17.05 11.09 2.88
C THR A 126 -18.14 11.26 3.93
N TYR A 127 -19.41 11.42 3.51
CA TYR A 127 -20.53 11.55 4.44
C TYR A 127 -20.72 10.25 5.25
N GLU A 128 -20.76 9.10 4.58
CA GLU A 128 -20.82 7.81 5.28
C GLU A 128 -19.64 7.62 6.22
N GLY A 129 -18.42 7.99 5.82
CA GLY A 129 -17.23 7.88 6.64
C GLY A 129 -17.32 8.74 7.89
N LEU A 130 -17.47 10.06 7.73
CA LEU A 130 -17.44 11.03 8.82
C LEU A 130 -18.68 10.90 9.73
N VAL A 131 -19.88 10.73 9.16
CA VAL A 131 -21.11 10.57 9.96
C VAL A 131 -21.12 9.21 10.66
N LEU A 132 -20.59 8.15 10.05
CA LEU A 132 -20.45 6.87 10.74
C LEU A 132 -19.38 6.93 11.84
N GLN A 133 -18.26 7.61 11.60
CA GLN A 133 -17.23 7.83 12.62
C GLN A 133 -17.81 8.57 13.83
N GLU A 134 -18.55 9.66 13.61
CA GLU A 134 -19.24 10.37 14.69
C GLU A 134 -20.27 9.48 15.39
N ALA A 135 -21.09 8.72 14.65
CA ALA A 135 -22.08 7.83 15.25
C ALA A 135 -21.44 6.71 16.10
N ILE A 136 -20.31 6.15 15.63
CA ILE A 136 -19.53 5.16 16.38
C ILE A 136 -18.93 5.81 17.64
N LEU A 137 -18.32 6.98 17.50
CA LEU A 137 -17.71 7.72 18.61
C LEU A 137 -18.75 8.02 19.71
N LYS A 138 -19.92 8.54 19.30
CA LYS A 138 -21.05 8.77 20.18
C LYS A 138 -21.49 7.49 20.88
N LYS A 139 -21.65 6.39 20.13
CA LYS A 139 -22.12 5.13 20.71
C LYS A 139 -21.12 4.54 21.71
N VAL A 140 -19.82 4.64 21.43
CA VAL A 140 -18.77 4.20 22.37
C VAL A 140 -18.74 5.08 23.60
N ALA A 141 -18.89 6.40 23.46
CA ALA A 141 -18.98 7.31 24.60
C ALA A 141 -20.18 6.97 25.50
N GLU A 142 -21.36 6.69 24.91
CA GLU A 142 -22.54 6.24 25.64
C GLU A 142 -22.29 4.95 26.43
N GLU A 143 -21.67 3.92 25.82
CA GLU A 143 -21.35 2.65 26.51
C GLU A 143 -20.33 2.83 27.65
N LEU A 144 -19.47 3.85 27.56
CA LEU A 144 -18.47 4.19 28.58
C LEU A 144 -18.99 5.21 29.61
N ASN A 145 -20.25 5.63 29.53
CA ASN A 145 -20.80 6.75 30.32
C ASN A 145 -19.93 8.02 30.26
N SER A 146 -19.40 8.31 29.08
CA SER A 146 -18.44 9.39 28.82
C SER A 146 -19.00 10.40 27.82
N THR A 147 -18.28 11.49 27.58
CA THR A 147 -18.59 12.42 26.47
C THR A 147 -17.53 12.31 25.37
N TYR A 148 -17.74 13.02 24.26
CA TYR A 148 -16.83 13.02 23.12
C TYR A 148 -16.74 14.39 22.44
N ARG A 149 -15.69 14.58 21.64
CA ARG A 149 -15.58 15.65 20.64
C ARG A 149 -14.99 15.10 19.34
N LEU A 150 -15.30 15.75 18.22
CA LEU A 150 -14.65 15.46 16.94
C LEU A 150 -13.19 15.92 16.95
N ALA A 151 -12.38 15.31 16.08
CA ALA A 151 -11.00 15.71 15.87
C ALA A 151 -10.92 17.07 15.18
N THR A 152 -9.87 17.83 15.48
CA THR A 152 -9.48 19.02 14.71
C THR A 152 -8.70 18.62 13.46
N PRO A 153 -8.57 19.48 12.43
CA PRO A 153 -7.79 19.17 11.23
C PRO A 153 -6.34 18.74 11.53
N ASP A 154 -5.70 19.33 12.56
CA ASP A 154 -4.35 18.96 12.99
C ASP A 154 -4.30 17.57 13.66
N GLU A 155 -5.36 17.15 14.33
CA GLU A 155 -5.51 15.80 14.91
C GLU A 155 -5.81 14.76 13.82
N GLU A 156 -6.68 15.09 12.85
CA GLU A 156 -6.98 14.24 11.69
C GLU A 156 -5.73 13.96 10.85
N SER A 157 -4.86 14.96 10.66
CA SER A 157 -3.58 14.79 9.97
C SER A 157 -2.64 13.77 10.64
N LYS A 158 -2.91 13.41 11.90
CA LYS A 158 -2.18 12.43 12.71
C LYS A 158 -2.96 11.10 12.84
N GLY A 159 -4.01 10.92 12.05
CA GLY A 159 -4.86 9.74 12.05
C GLY A 159 -5.83 9.65 13.23
N ILE A 160 -6.11 10.74 13.95
CA ILE A 160 -7.09 10.78 15.04
C ILE A 160 -8.44 11.18 14.45
N ASP A 161 -9.46 10.32 14.59
CA ASP A 161 -10.80 10.54 14.03
C ASP A 161 -11.76 11.15 15.08
N GLY A 162 -11.40 11.11 16.38
CA GLY A 162 -12.17 11.74 17.45
C GLY A 162 -11.51 11.61 18.83
N VAL A 163 -12.11 12.21 19.85
CA VAL A 163 -11.59 12.16 21.23
C VAL A 163 -12.72 11.81 22.20
N LEU A 164 -12.51 10.76 23.00
CA LEU A 164 -13.37 10.39 24.12
C LEU A 164 -12.90 11.11 25.38
N ILE A 165 -13.82 11.59 26.20
CA ILE A 165 -13.52 12.24 27.49
C ILE A 165 -13.95 11.30 28.60
N ILE A 166 -13.01 10.50 29.10
CA ILE A 166 -13.23 9.45 30.11
C ILE A 166 -12.54 9.92 31.41
N ASP A 167 -13.28 10.01 32.51
CA ASP A 167 -12.78 10.50 33.80
C ASP A 167 -12.01 11.84 33.69
N ASN A 168 -12.56 12.79 32.91
CA ASN A 168 -11.96 14.09 32.58
C ASN A 168 -10.60 14.03 31.85
N LYS A 169 -10.27 12.90 31.20
CA LYS A 169 -9.07 12.75 30.37
C LYS A 169 -9.45 12.59 28.90
N GLU A 170 -8.73 13.31 28.04
CA GLU A 170 -8.86 13.16 26.60
C GLU A 170 -8.16 11.89 26.12
N VAL A 171 -8.93 11.00 25.50
CA VAL A 171 -8.47 9.75 24.90
C VAL A 171 -8.68 9.86 23.39
N PRO A 172 -7.64 10.21 22.61
CA PRO A 172 -7.75 10.28 21.16
C PRO A 172 -7.95 8.87 20.59
N VAL A 173 -8.86 8.75 19.64
CA VAL A 173 -9.22 7.48 18.99
C VAL A 173 -9.14 7.57 17.48
N SER A 174 -8.78 6.45 16.87
CA SER A 174 -8.81 6.24 15.42
C SER A 174 -9.91 5.22 15.13
N ILE A 175 -10.88 5.56 14.28
CA ILE A 175 -12.05 4.73 13.95
C ILE A 175 -11.89 4.22 12.53
N LYS A 176 -11.49 2.95 12.37
CA LYS A 176 -11.21 2.35 11.06
C LYS A 176 -12.10 1.14 10.77
N PRO A 177 -12.53 0.93 9.51
CA PRO A 177 -13.25 -0.28 9.15
C PRO A 177 -12.34 -1.50 9.24
N LYS A 178 -12.89 -2.70 9.49
CA LYS A 178 -12.10 -3.94 9.51
C LYS A 178 -11.29 -4.16 8.23
N THR A 179 -11.81 -3.74 7.07
CA THR A 179 -11.10 -3.85 5.79
C THR A 179 -9.82 -3.01 5.71
N TYR A 180 -9.71 -1.94 6.51
CA TYR A 180 -8.47 -1.16 6.63
C TYR A 180 -7.37 -2.01 7.29
N LEU A 181 -7.70 -2.74 8.37
CA LEU A 181 -6.77 -3.67 9.02
C LEU A 181 -6.35 -4.82 8.10
N ASP A 182 -7.26 -5.31 7.27
CA ASP A 182 -6.92 -6.37 6.30
C ASP A 182 -5.94 -5.88 5.20
N GLN A 183 -5.76 -4.56 5.06
CA GLN A 183 -4.88 -3.89 4.09
C GLN A 183 -3.66 -3.19 4.73
N GLU A 184 -3.45 -3.32 6.05
CA GLU A 184 -2.41 -2.62 6.84
C GLU A 184 -0.99 -2.76 6.26
N GLN A 185 -0.68 -3.87 5.58
CA GLN A 185 0.63 -4.10 4.96
C GLN A 185 0.98 -3.11 3.82
N HIS A 186 0.02 -2.29 3.38
CA HIS A 186 0.19 -1.32 2.30
C HIS A 186 -0.10 0.12 2.72
N LEU A 187 -0.41 0.37 3.99
CA LEU A 187 -0.79 1.68 4.48
C LEU A 187 0.43 2.37 5.12
N THR A 188 0.71 3.59 4.70
CA THR A 188 1.82 4.43 5.18
C THR A 188 1.45 5.30 6.39
N GLU A 189 0.21 5.17 6.88
CA GLU A 189 -0.36 6.03 7.91
C GLU A 189 0.04 5.55 9.31
N GLU A 190 0.71 6.40 10.08
CA GLU A 190 1.03 6.15 11.48
C GLU A 190 -0.16 6.61 12.35
N LEU A 191 -0.98 5.67 12.82
CA LEU A 191 -2.13 5.98 13.66
C LEU A 191 -1.67 6.32 15.09
N LYS A 192 -1.94 7.56 15.54
CA LYS A 192 -1.58 8.03 16.89
C LYS A 192 -2.70 7.90 17.93
N GLY A 193 -3.93 7.58 17.51
CA GLY A 193 -5.07 7.37 18.38
C GLY A 193 -5.25 5.89 18.78
N HIS A 194 -6.03 5.65 19.85
CA HIS A 194 -6.45 4.31 20.21
C HIS A 194 -7.44 3.77 19.19
N LEU A 195 -7.20 2.55 18.71
CA LEU A 195 -7.98 2.01 17.60
C LEU A 195 -9.35 1.47 18.05
N ILE A 196 -10.41 2.01 17.47
CA ILE A 196 -11.76 1.45 17.44
C ILE A 196 -12.00 0.86 16.04
N VAL A 197 -12.44 -0.39 15.99
CA VAL A 197 -12.64 -1.09 14.72
C VAL A 197 -14.12 -1.32 14.49
N TYR A 198 -14.62 -1.05 13.28
CA TYR A 198 -16.00 -1.37 12.93
C TYR A 198 -16.12 -2.29 11.72
N LYS A 199 -17.19 -3.10 11.69
CA LYS A 199 -17.52 -3.96 10.55
C LYS A 199 -19.01 -3.85 10.21
N LYS A 200 -19.32 -3.41 8.98
CA LYS A 200 -20.67 -3.51 8.42
C LYS A 200 -20.99 -4.99 8.11
N VAL A 201 -22.03 -5.53 8.73
CA VAL A 201 -22.52 -6.91 8.49
C VAL A 201 -23.66 -6.85 7.48
N LYS A 202 -23.33 -7.10 6.20
CA LYS A 202 -24.23 -6.95 5.04
C LYS A 202 -25.58 -7.66 5.23
N ASP A 203 -25.58 -8.89 5.73
CA ASP A 203 -26.80 -9.70 5.84
C ASP A 203 -27.72 -9.31 7.00
N LYS A 204 -27.23 -8.53 7.97
CA LYS A 204 -27.97 -8.23 9.21
C LYS A 204 -28.32 -6.76 9.38
N LYS A 205 -27.97 -5.88 8.43
CA LYS A 205 -28.06 -4.40 8.58
C LYS A 205 -27.50 -3.91 9.93
N LYS A 206 -26.43 -4.56 10.42
CA LYS A 206 -25.80 -4.29 11.71
C LYS A 206 -24.38 -3.79 11.51
N ILE A 207 -23.91 -2.96 12.44
CA ILE A 207 -22.51 -2.58 12.56
C ILE A 207 -22.00 -3.17 13.87
N VAL A 208 -20.91 -3.94 13.78
CA VAL A 208 -20.19 -4.43 14.96
C VAL A 208 -19.07 -3.44 15.23
N ILE A 209 -19.00 -2.95 16.47
CA ILE A 209 -17.98 -2.00 16.94
C ILE A 209 -17.15 -2.72 18.00
N ASP A 210 -15.84 -2.76 17.81
CA ASP A 210 -14.86 -3.29 18.76
C ASP A 210 -14.00 -2.13 19.29
N TYR A 211 -14.24 -1.78 20.55
CA TYR A 211 -13.51 -0.77 21.30
C TYR A 211 -12.69 -1.40 22.44
N SER A 212 -12.50 -2.73 22.44
CA SER A 212 -11.82 -3.45 23.51
C SER A 212 -10.39 -2.98 23.77
N ARG A 213 -9.75 -2.37 22.76
CA ARG A 213 -8.40 -1.78 22.87
C ARG A 213 -8.35 -0.53 23.74
N LEU A 214 -9.48 0.13 24.00
CA LEU A 214 -9.59 1.25 24.94
C LEU A 214 -9.62 0.83 26.40
N LEU A 215 -9.97 -0.43 26.66
CA LEU A 215 -10.17 -0.96 28.02
C LEU A 215 -8.90 -1.61 28.59
N ARG A 216 -7.79 -1.54 27.86
CA ARG A 216 -6.51 -2.18 28.22
C ARG A 216 -5.54 -1.21 28.85
#